data_AF-A0A1Y1Q912-F1
#
_entry.id   AF-A0A1Y1Q912-F1
#
_cell.length_a   1.000
_cell.length_b   1.000
_cell.length_c   1.000
_cell.angle_alpha   90.00
_cell.angle_beta   90.00
_cell.angle_gamma   90.00
#
_symmetry.space_group_name_H-M   'P 1'
#
loop_
_entity.id
_entity.type
_entity.pdbx_description
1 polymer ?
#
loop_
_entity_poly.entity_id
_entity_poly.type
_entity_poly.pdbx_seq_one_letter_code
_entity_poly.pdbx_strand_id
1 'polypeptide(L)'
;GREAALQGFSAAGVDLILGGHVHLAYVQPLNGMLVSHAGTTISNRLIPGQPNSFNVIRGDRQRLELEQMEWRDTGFERIQRKLFQRTTAGWQPHDQP
;
A
#
# COMPACT_ATOMS: atom_id res chain seq x y z
N GLY A 1 -22.32 -4.75 -0.06
CA GLY A 1 -21.46 -4.12 0.95
C GLY A 1 -20.18 -3.58 0.34
N ARG A 2 -19.17 -4.45 0.13
CA ARG A 2 -17.83 -4.08 -0.34
C ARG A 2 -17.81 -3.18 -1.59
N GLU A 3 -18.46 -3.61 -2.68
CA GLU A 3 -18.46 -2.85 -3.93
C GLU A 3 -19.07 -1.46 -3.78
N ALA A 4 -20.20 -1.34 -3.07
CA ALA A 4 -20.83 -0.05 -2.82
C ALA A 4 -19.92 0.90 -2.02
N ALA A 5 -19.17 0.37 -1.03
CA ALA A 5 -18.21 1.17 -0.29
C ALA A 5 -17.03 1.63 -1.18
N LEU A 6 -16.48 0.73 -1.99
CA LEU A 6 -15.38 1.06 -2.92
C LEU A 6 -15.81 2.08 -3.98
N GLN A 7 -17.02 1.95 -4.51
CA GLN A 7 -17.61 2.94 -5.43
C GLN A 7 -17.80 4.29 -4.73
N GLY A 8 -18.30 4.29 -3.48
CA GLY A 8 -18.44 5.51 -2.69
C GLY A 8 -17.12 6.24 -2.45
N PHE A 9 -16.06 5.51 -2.11
CA PHE A 9 -14.72 6.10 -1.93
C PHE A 9 -14.15 6.64 -3.24
N SER A 10 -14.27 5.90 -4.33
CA SER A 10 -13.82 6.34 -5.66
C SER A 10 -14.56 7.60 -6.10
N ALA A 11 -15.88 7.64 -5.94
CA ALA A 11 -16.72 8.81 -6.26
C ALA A 11 -16.39 10.03 -5.39
N ALA A 12 -15.95 9.82 -4.15
CA ALA A 12 -15.48 10.88 -3.26
C ALA A 12 -14.06 11.40 -3.60
N GLY A 13 -13.39 10.79 -4.59
CA GLY A 13 -12.06 11.20 -5.03
C GLY A 13 -10.93 10.72 -4.10
N VAL A 14 -11.12 9.62 -3.37
CA VAL A 14 -10.06 9.03 -2.55
C VAL A 14 -8.93 8.52 -3.44
N ASP A 15 -7.70 8.96 -3.18
CA ASP A 15 -6.52 8.48 -3.90
C ASP A 15 -5.91 7.22 -3.25
N LEU A 16 -5.92 7.16 -1.91
CA LEU A 16 -5.19 6.16 -1.13
C LEU A 16 -5.98 5.72 0.09
N ILE A 17 -6.14 4.41 0.25
CA ILE A 17 -6.72 3.75 1.43
C ILE A 17 -5.58 3.11 2.22
N LEU A 18 -5.45 3.51 3.49
CA LEU A 18 -4.46 2.95 4.42
C LEU A 18 -5.14 1.97 5.37
N GLY A 19 -4.62 0.75 5.45
CA GLY A 19 -5.20 -0.30 6.27
C GLY A 19 -4.18 -1.06 7.12
N GLY A 20 -4.73 -1.82 8.08
CA GLY A 20 -4.02 -2.68 9.02
C GLY A 20 -4.97 -3.75 9.57
N HIS A 21 -4.79 -4.21 10.80
CA HIS A 21 -5.63 -5.22 11.47
C HIS A 21 -5.53 -6.68 10.95
N VAL A 22 -5.29 -6.93 9.65
CA VAL A 22 -5.16 -8.30 9.11
C VAL A 22 -3.74 -8.86 9.12
N HIS A 23 -2.75 -8.06 9.55
CA HIS A 23 -1.33 -8.43 9.68
C HIS A 23 -0.63 -8.86 8.37
N LEU A 24 -1.25 -8.62 7.21
CA LEU A 24 -0.63 -8.82 5.89
C LEU A 24 -0.23 -7.48 5.28
N ALA A 25 1.00 -7.40 4.77
CA ALA A 25 1.51 -6.22 4.08
C ALA A 25 1.34 -6.36 2.56
N TYR A 26 0.67 -5.40 1.92
CA TYR A 26 0.57 -5.34 0.46
C TYR A 26 0.26 -3.93 -0.05
N VAL A 27 0.56 -3.70 -1.32
CA VAL A 27 0.17 -2.49 -2.05
C VAL A 27 -0.39 -2.89 -3.41
N GLN A 28 -1.62 -2.47 -3.72
CA GLN A 28 -2.29 -2.77 -4.98
C GLN A 28 -3.23 -1.64 -5.44
N PRO A 29 -3.36 -1.40 -6.75
CA PRO A 29 -4.42 -0.56 -7.28
C PRO A 29 -5.78 -1.26 -7.20
N LEU A 30 -6.83 -0.51 -6.87
CA LEU A 30 -8.21 -1.00 -6.81
C LEU A 30 -9.18 0.14 -7.14
N ASN A 31 -10.00 -0.04 -8.18
CA ASN A 31 -11.00 0.94 -8.64
C ASN A 31 -10.43 2.37 -8.82
N GLY A 32 -9.22 2.46 -9.40
CA GLY A 32 -8.54 3.72 -9.65
C GLY A 32 -7.91 4.37 -8.40
N MET A 33 -7.99 3.72 -7.24
CA MET A 33 -7.35 4.13 -5.99
C MET A 33 -6.18 3.19 -5.67
N LEU A 34 -5.35 3.55 -4.70
CA LEU A 34 -4.34 2.66 -4.13
C LEU A 34 -4.79 2.14 -2.78
N VAL A 35 -4.63 0.84 -2.53
CA VAL A 35 -4.81 0.23 -1.21
C VAL A 35 -3.45 -0.17 -0.69
N SER A 36 -3.08 0.36 0.47
CA SER A 36 -1.82 0.08 1.15
C SER A 36 -2.10 -0.50 2.53
N HIS A 37 -1.67 -1.75 2.73
CA HIS A 37 -1.79 -2.46 3.99
C HIS A 37 -0.40 -2.62 4.59
N ALA A 38 -0.21 -2.14 5.82
CA ALA A 38 1.13 -1.99 6.41
C ALA A 38 1.65 -3.26 7.09
N GLY A 39 0.81 -4.28 7.31
CA GLY A 39 1.16 -5.43 8.14
C GLY A 39 1.12 -5.08 9.63
N THR A 40 2.22 -5.33 10.36
CA THR A 40 2.35 -4.99 11.79
C THR A 40 3.75 -4.48 12.08
N THR A 41 3.90 -3.26 12.59
CA THR A 41 5.22 -2.63 12.71
C THR A 41 6.07 -3.20 13.85
N ILE A 42 5.49 -3.47 15.02
CA ILE A 42 6.22 -4.06 16.15
C ILE A 42 5.30 -5.06 16.84
N SER A 43 5.61 -6.35 16.67
CA SER A 43 4.92 -7.46 17.34
C SER A 43 5.86 -8.65 17.50
N ASN A 44 5.64 -9.42 18.56
CA ASN A 44 6.21 -10.76 18.77
C ASN A 44 5.22 -11.88 18.42
N ARG A 45 3.94 -11.54 18.18
CA ARG A 45 2.90 -12.46 17.69
C ARG A 45 2.74 -12.24 16.19
N LEU A 46 3.46 -13.03 15.42
CA LEU A 46 3.51 -12.93 13.95
C LEU A 46 2.79 -14.08 13.28
N ILE A 47 2.28 -13.81 12.07
CA ILE A 47 1.81 -14.86 11.16
C ILE A 47 3.06 -15.48 10.51
N PRO A 48 3.16 -16.82 10.37
CA PRO A 48 4.28 -17.44 9.69
C PRO A 48 4.51 -16.86 8.30
N GLY A 49 5.76 -16.45 8.02
CA GLY A 49 6.13 -15.82 6.75
C GLY A 49 5.75 -14.34 6.60
N GLN A 50 5.25 -13.69 7.67
CA GLN A 50 4.89 -12.27 7.68
C GLN A 50 5.70 -11.54 8.77
N PRO A 51 6.90 -11.03 8.44
CA PRO A 51 7.70 -10.27 9.39
C PRO A 51 7.02 -8.98 9.83
N ASN A 52 7.55 -8.37 10.89
CA ASN A 52 7.20 -6.99 11.24
C ASN A 52 7.43 -6.09 10.02
N SER A 53 6.47 -5.21 9.73
CA SER A 53 6.42 -4.46 8.49
C SER A 53 5.73 -3.11 8.64
N PHE A 54 6.07 -2.20 7.73
CA PHE A 54 5.36 -0.95 7.50
C PHE A 54 5.57 -0.50 6.06
N ASN A 55 4.77 0.45 5.59
CA ASN A 55 4.94 1.04 4.26
C ASN A 55 5.44 2.48 4.38
N VAL A 56 6.35 2.89 3.50
CA VAL A 56 6.75 4.30 3.32
C VAL A 56 6.10 4.82 2.05
N ILE A 57 5.46 5.97 2.14
CA ILE A 57 4.70 6.58 1.04
C ILE A 57 5.28 7.96 0.78
N ARG A 58 5.70 8.21 -0.46
CA ARG A 58 6.27 9.50 -0.91
C ARG A 58 5.60 9.94 -2.19
N GLY A 59 5.58 11.25 -2.44
CA GLY A 59 5.13 11.80 -3.71
C GLY A 59 4.11 12.92 -3.53
N ASP A 60 3.28 13.10 -4.56
CA ASP A 60 2.32 14.17 -4.71
C ASP A 60 1.02 13.66 -5.37
N ARG A 61 0.17 14.59 -5.83
CA ARG A 61 -1.11 14.26 -6.46
C ARG A 61 -0.99 13.62 -7.85
N GLN A 62 0.18 13.60 -8.47
CA GLN A 62 0.41 13.04 -9.80
C GLN A 62 1.21 11.74 -9.74
N ARG A 63 2.11 11.60 -8.76
CA ARG A 63 2.98 10.44 -8.62
C ARG A 63 3.11 10.02 -7.17
N LEU A 64 2.96 8.73 -6.91
CA LEU A 64 3.19 8.14 -5.60
C LEU A 64 4.20 7.00 -5.70
N GLU A 65 5.10 6.97 -4.75
CA GLU A 65 6.05 5.89 -4.50
C GLU A 65 5.69 5.22 -3.18
N LEU A 66 5.46 3.91 -3.24
CA LEU A 66 5.14 3.10 -2.08
C LEU A 66 6.22 2.03 -1.91
N GLU A 67 6.92 2.09 -0.79
CA GLU A 67 7.92 1.12 -0.37
C GLU A 67 7.33 0.25 0.74
N GLN A 68 7.55 -1.06 0.65
CA GLN A 68 7.26 -1.97 1.76
C GLN A 68 8.57 -2.27 2.49
N MET A 69 8.53 -2.08 3.80
CA MET A 69 9.63 -2.34 4.72
C MET A 69 9.31 -3.58 5.54
N GLU A 70 10.25 -4.52 5.63
CA GLU A 70 10.14 -5.70 6.48
C GLU A 70 11.35 -5.80 7.40
N TRP A 71 11.13 -6.28 8.62
CA TRP A 71 12.20 -6.62 9.55
C TRP A 71 12.97 -7.83 9.01
N ARG A 72 14.27 -7.64 8.79
CA ARG A 72 15.25 -8.65 8.40
C ARG A 72 16.40 -8.58 9.38
N ASP A 73 16.68 -9.70 10.06
CA ASP A 73 17.77 -9.92 11.01
C ASP A 73 18.03 -8.78 12.03
N THR A 74 18.63 -7.69 11.57
CA THR A 74 19.11 -6.56 12.39
C THR A 74 18.29 -5.26 12.22
N GLY A 75 17.38 -5.17 11.25
CA GLY A 75 16.64 -3.93 11.00
C GLY A 75 15.56 -4.04 9.94
N PHE A 76 14.91 -2.90 9.64
CA PHE A 76 13.94 -2.83 8.56
C PHE A 76 14.63 -2.60 7.22
N GLU A 77 14.37 -3.48 6.27
CA GLU A 77 14.87 -3.39 4.91
C GLU A 77 13.72 -3.21 3.93
N ARG A 78 14.00 -2.51 2.83
CA ARG A 78 13.03 -2.35 1.74
C ARG A 78 12.97 -3.61 0.89
N ILE A 79 11.82 -4.28 0.91
CA ILE A 79 11.61 -5.53 0.16
C ILE A 79 10.84 -5.32 -1.15
N GLN A 80 10.10 -4.22 -1.26
CA GLN A 80 9.40 -3.85 -2.48
C GLN A 80 9.35 -2.34 -2.62
N ARG A 81 9.46 -1.86 -3.86
CA ARG A 81 9.18 -0.48 -4.26
C ARG A 81 8.23 -0.52 -5.44
N LYS A 82 7.14 0.23 -5.36
CA LYS A 82 6.16 0.39 -6.43
C LYS A 82 5.94 1.86 -6.71
N LEU A 83 5.97 2.22 -7.98
CA LEU A 83 5.69 3.57 -8.45
C LEU A 83 4.32 3.58 -9.11
N PHE A 84 3.57 4.64 -8.86
CA PHE A 84 2.25 4.84 -9.41
C PHE A 84 2.12 6.24 -9.97
N GLN A 85 1.39 6.34 -11.09
CA GLN A 85 1.04 7.61 -11.71
C GLN A 85 -0.48 7.76 -11.75
N ARG A 86 -0.95 8.98 -11.47
CA ARG A 86 -2.36 9.32 -11.61
C ARG A 86 -2.69 9.54 -13.09
N THR A 87 -3.73 8.87 -13.55
CA THR A 87 -4.25 8.98 -14.92
C THR A 87 -5.73 9.33 -14.89
N THR A 88 -6.36 9.50 -16.05
CA THR A 88 -7.82 9.64 -16.15
C THR A 88 -8.58 8.39 -15.71
N ALA A 89 -7.92 7.22 -15.74
CA ALA A 89 -8.44 5.95 -15.22
C ALA A 89 -8.08 5.71 -13.74
N GLY A 90 -7.57 6.73 -13.04
CA GLY A 90 -7.09 6.64 -11.67
C GLY A 90 -5.61 6.27 -11.57
N TRP A 91 -5.18 5.78 -10.41
CA TRP A 91 -3.80 5.39 -10.13
C TRP A 91 -3.42 4.09 -10.83
N GLN A 92 -2.33 4.12 -11.59
CA GLN A 92 -1.81 2.98 -12.37
C GLN A 92 -0.34 2.73 -12.03
N PRO A 93 0.13 1.47 -12.05
CA PRO A 93 1.55 1.17 -11.95
C PRO A 93 2.35 1.93 -13.01
N HIS A 94 3.47 2.49 -12.60
CA HIS A 94 4.39 3.20 -13.47
C HIS A 94 5.76 2.54 -13.33
N ASP A 95 6.05 1.57 -14.20
CA ASP A 95 7.39 1.03 -14.29
C ASP A 95 8.27 2.12 -14.93
N GLN A 96 9.20 2.66 -14.15
CA GLN A 96 10.29 3.44 -14.74
C GLN A 96 11.29 2.45 -15.34
N PRO A 97 11.74 2.65 -16.60
CA PRO A 97 12.91 1.94 -17.11
C PRO A 97 14.17 2.27 -16.30
#